data_AF-A0A6A0HCZ9-F1
#
_entry.id   AF-A0A6A0HCZ9-F1
#
_cell.length_a   1.000
_cell.length_b   1.000
_cell.length_c   1.000
_cell.angle_alpha   90.00
_cell.angle_beta   90.00
_cell.angle_gamma   90.00
#
_symmetry.space_group_name_H-M   'P 1'
#
loop_
_entity.id
_entity.type
_entity.pdbx_description
1 polymer ?
#
loop_
_entity_poly.entity_id
_entity_poly.type
_entity_poly.pdbx_seq_one_letter_code
_entity_poly.pdbx_strand_id
1 'polypeptide(L)'
;MLRGLMIGLLILLFPTRSCGKFTQIVIEGTKSQEQKFDSLKSVFSELILINFSEENLLLLLDPALRYTESFSDVVDLTLANTSSPWSVYYWDALTTNRSIPREFIRGSFMTVVMVFCNDPSQFLNQLASSLVWNPELIVLFSLRADLDHNAVANHNVVQRSQYITLIRPSASKKSFLLYNVRHSIFDPPGANKTVLLLVGMWDSQAYKHKFKQPKRRIDSFRKVNIDLASICYDFPFMYDGPNNTCPGAAFDMLDILAAKLDFTYTWQDQSTDGRWGSKENGTWTGMFADLLYHNKSIIINNIELTLDRQEAFDMTYPYFSEGFSIMLKIPDPLPRWRGLLYPFTRQVWVYIVSMAVVAVLLFTFVMSFMQNFKPHHKGFLQMLASLSNQGYSNEVHGWWMHVWMLTWWFMCYVLCLAYTCNLVAFLTITVPRKRIETIDELADSNVIVAMENYGNYVPEALRESSDPSLAKIGARFDLYEASEWDSVIKGKVTKGTYAVINGQSFHYFYRNYFNLTTQCYFMREVLYPSFVVYYLRKNTPHTELLSENLQRLVEAGLVGKLYNKHMMKDAPPDQASSMLRPSIGIKTFVLQV
;
A
#
# COMPACT_ATOMS: atom_id res chain seq x y z
N MET A 1 -6.47 20.97 -37.10
CA MET A 1 -7.55 20.75 -38.09
C MET A 1 -7.72 19.25 -38.29
N LEU A 2 -8.98 18.78 -38.35
CA LEU A 2 -9.41 17.37 -38.43
C LEU A 2 -9.26 16.51 -37.16
N ARG A 3 -10.08 16.81 -36.13
CA ARG A 3 -10.61 15.84 -35.14
C ARG A 3 -11.72 16.42 -34.23
N GLY A 4 -12.51 17.37 -34.74
CA GLY A 4 -13.53 18.09 -33.96
C GLY A 4 -14.92 18.13 -34.60
N LEU A 5 -15.28 17.15 -35.44
CA LEU A 5 -16.49 17.22 -36.28
C LEU A 5 -17.32 15.92 -36.32
N MET A 6 -17.19 15.05 -35.31
CA MET A 6 -17.89 13.76 -35.23
C MET A 6 -18.59 13.57 -33.88
N ILE A 7 -19.30 14.61 -33.39
CA ILE A 7 -20.23 14.51 -32.25
C ILE A 7 -21.60 15.16 -32.56
N GLY A 8 -21.76 15.77 -33.75
CA GLY A 8 -22.95 16.57 -34.09
C GLY A 8 -24.07 15.87 -34.86
N LEU A 9 -24.11 14.53 -34.98
CA LEU A 9 -24.97 13.88 -35.99
C LEU A 9 -25.69 12.59 -35.54
N LEU A 10 -26.13 12.54 -34.28
CA LEU A 10 -26.94 11.43 -33.76
C LEU A 10 -28.13 11.86 -32.88
N ILE A 11 -28.66 13.08 -33.10
CA ILE A 11 -29.87 13.62 -32.41
C ILE A 11 -31.02 13.90 -33.41
N LEU A 12 -31.02 13.31 -34.61
CA LEU A 12 -32.06 13.59 -35.63
C LEU A 12 -32.80 12.35 -36.13
N LEU A 13 -33.33 11.53 -35.22
CA LEU A 13 -34.37 10.56 -35.57
C LEU A 13 -35.32 10.35 -34.39
N PHE A 14 -36.33 11.21 -34.22
CA PHE A 14 -37.71 10.87 -33.82
C PHE A 14 -38.60 12.13 -34.00
N PRO A 15 -39.89 11.97 -34.36
CA PRO A 15 -40.62 12.97 -35.14
C PRO A 15 -41.14 14.13 -34.28
N THR A 16 -40.97 15.34 -34.81
CA THR A 16 -41.70 16.53 -34.40
C THR A 16 -43.19 16.37 -34.76
N ARG A 17 -44.07 16.32 -33.75
CA ARG A 17 -45.49 16.64 -33.94
C ARG A 17 -45.74 18.09 -33.51
N SER A 18 -46.27 18.83 -34.47
CA SER A 18 -46.63 20.24 -34.42
C SER A 18 -47.88 20.50 -33.58
N CYS A 19 -47.79 21.60 -32.81
CA CYS A 19 -48.83 22.58 -32.45
C CYS A 19 -50.09 22.14 -31.67
N GLY A 20 -50.26 22.77 -30.50
CA GLY A 20 -51.54 22.94 -29.84
C GLY A 20 -51.44 23.94 -28.69
N LYS A 21 -51.86 25.19 -28.92
CA LYS A 21 -52.21 26.12 -27.84
C LYS A 21 -53.31 25.47 -26.99
N PHE A 22 -53.08 25.24 -25.71
CA PHE A 22 -54.15 24.95 -24.75
C PHE A 22 -53.95 25.73 -23.45
N THR A 23 -54.78 26.77 -23.34
CA THR A 23 -55.51 27.25 -22.16
C THR A 23 -55.02 26.84 -20.78
N GLN A 24 -54.77 27.87 -19.98
CA GLN A 24 -54.84 27.89 -18.52
C GLN A 24 -56.17 27.25 -18.07
N ILE A 25 -56.12 26.00 -17.60
CA ILE A 25 -57.26 25.34 -16.95
C ILE A 25 -57.00 25.40 -15.44
N VAL A 26 -57.74 26.30 -14.79
CA VAL A 26 -58.00 26.24 -13.36
C VAL A 26 -58.86 24.99 -13.14
N ILE A 27 -58.31 23.97 -12.48
CA ILE A 27 -59.09 22.82 -12.00
C ILE A 27 -59.32 23.04 -10.50
N GLU A 28 -60.48 23.60 -10.17
CA GLU A 28 -61.09 23.42 -8.86
C GLU A 28 -61.78 22.04 -8.86
N GLY A 29 -61.28 21.10 -8.06
CA GLY A 29 -62.00 19.85 -7.82
C GLY A 29 -61.21 18.81 -7.02
N THR A 30 -61.65 18.53 -5.78
CA THR A 30 -61.24 17.41 -4.88
C THR A 30 -59.98 17.60 -3.99
N LYS A 31 -60.03 18.64 -3.16
CA LYS A 31 -59.01 19.17 -2.24
C LYS A 31 -58.37 18.27 -1.16
N SER A 32 -58.59 16.95 -1.09
CA SER A 32 -58.09 16.16 0.06
C SER A 32 -56.84 15.30 -0.20
N GLN A 33 -56.65 14.79 -1.42
CA GLN A 33 -55.47 13.97 -1.76
C GLN A 33 -54.51 14.69 -2.72
N GLU A 34 -55.02 15.51 -3.65
CA GLU A 34 -54.18 16.31 -4.56
C GLU A 34 -53.33 17.37 -3.85
N GLN A 35 -53.90 18.09 -2.86
CA GLN A 35 -53.14 19.06 -2.05
C GLN A 35 -51.95 18.44 -1.28
N LYS A 36 -52.00 17.13 -0.98
CA LYS A 36 -50.91 16.43 -0.28
C LYS A 36 -49.77 16.10 -1.23
N PHE A 37 -50.07 15.79 -2.49
CA PHE A 37 -49.06 15.47 -3.50
C PHE A 37 -48.32 16.71 -4.01
N ASP A 38 -48.97 17.88 -4.08
CA ASP A 38 -48.30 19.14 -4.46
C ASP A 38 -47.21 19.58 -3.47
N SER A 39 -47.41 19.34 -2.17
CA SER A 39 -46.38 19.62 -1.15
C SER A 39 -45.16 18.71 -1.23
N LEU A 40 -45.31 17.46 -1.67
CA LEU A 40 -44.19 16.51 -1.83
C LEU A 40 -43.26 16.97 -2.96
N LYS A 41 -43.87 17.40 -4.06
CA LYS A 41 -43.19 17.89 -5.26
C LYS A 41 -42.49 19.22 -5.01
N SER A 42 -43.15 20.15 -4.31
CA SER A 42 -42.57 21.45 -3.98
C SER A 42 -41.31 21.30 -3.13
N VAL A 43 -41.32 20.41 -2.14
CA VAL A 43 -40.16 20.18 -1.26
C VAL A 43 -38.96 19.61 -2.01
N PHE A 44 -39.18 18.66 -2.93
CA PHE A 44 -38.11 18.14 -3.77
C PHE A 44 -37.53 19.22 -4.70
N SER A 45 -38.40 19.95 -5.41
CA SER A 45 -37.96 21.03 -6.30
C SER A 45 -37.23 22.13 -5.55
N GLU A 46 -37.71 22.52 -4.37
CA GLU A 46 -37.05 23.50 -3.50
C GLU A 46 -35.68 23.01 -3.01
N LEU A 47 -35.58 21.76 -2.56
CA LEU A 47 -34.32 21.16 -2.11
C LEU A 47 -33.26 21.24 -3.22
N ILE A 48 -33.59 20.89 -4.45
CA ILE A 48 -32.64 20.89 -5.57
C ILE A 48 -32.34 22.32 -6.03
N LEU A 49 -33.37 23.12 -6.32
CA LEU A 49 -33.22 24.44 -6.95
C LEU A 49 -32.73 25.54 -6.00
N ILE A 50 -33.00 25.41 -4.69
CA ILE A 50 -32.66 26.47 -3.71
C ILE A 50 -31.49 26.03 -2.83
N ASN A 51 -31.53 24.79 -2.31
CA ASN A 51 -30.53 24.32 -1.35
C ASN A 51 -29.28 23.75 -2.05
N PHE A 52 -29.41 23.21 -3.27
CA PHE A 52 -28.31 22.57 -4.02
C PHE A 52 -28.02 23.18 -5.41
N SER A 53 -28.38 24.44 -5.63
CA SER A 53 -28.21 25.13 -6.93
C SER A 53 -26.77 25.24 -7.43
N GLU A 54 -25.78 25.10 -6.54
CA GLU A 54 -24.34 25.26 -6.78
C GLU A 54 -23.55 23.95 -6.58
N GLU A 55 -24.22 22.82 -6.32
CA GLU A 55 -23.58 21.54 -5.98
C GLU A 55 -23.68 20.54 -7.13
N ASN A 56 -22.66 19.72 -7.34
CA ASN A 56 -22.78 18.59 -8.27
C ASN A 56 -23.67 17.52 -7.63
N LEU A 57 -24.73 17.10 -8.32
CA LEU A 57 -25.76 16.24 -7.75
C LEU A 57 -25.78 14.84 -8.34
N LEU A 58 -25.82 13.84 -7.46
CA LEU A 58 -26.15 12.46 -7.80
C LEU A 58 -27.51 12.11 -7.21
N LEU A 59 -28.52 11.94 -8.06
CA LEU A 59 -29.86 11.54 -7.68
C LEU A 59 -30.03 10.03 -7.83
N LEU A 60 -30.29 9.35 -6.72
CA LEU A 60 -30.61 7.92 -6.67
C LEU A 60 -32.10 7.75 -6.40
N LEU A 61 -32.83 7.26 -7.39
CA LEU A 61 -34.29 7.17 -7.35
C LEU A 61 -34.78 5.72 -7.23
N ASP A 62 -35.85 5.55 -6.46
CA ASP A 62 -36.60 4.29 -6.40
C ASP A 62 -37.24 3.96 -7.76
N PRO A 63 -37.07 2.75 -8.31
CA PRO A 63 -37.73 2.29 -9.53
C PRO A 63 -39.24 2.44 -9.50
N ALA A 64 -39.87 2.35 -8.31
CA ALA A 64 -41.32 2.57 -8.17
C ALA A 64 -41.76 3.99 -8.57
N LEU A 65 -40.84 4.96 -8.54
CA LEU A 65 -41.12 6.35 -8.93
C LEU A 65 -41.22 6.52 -10.45
N ARG A 66 -40.63 5.61 -11.24
CA ARG A 66 -40.71 5.64 -12.71
C ARG A 66 -42.15 5.48 -13.21
N TYR A 67 -42.96 4.71 -12.48
CA TYR A 67 -44.37 4.46 -12.81
C TYR A 67 -45.32 5.49 -12.19
N THR A 68 -44.78 6.42 -11.41
CA THR A 68 -45.56 7.52 -10.84
C THR A 68 -45.37 8.73 -11.75
N GLU A 69 -46.18 8.82 -12.82
CA GLU A 69 -46.09 9.89 -13.85
C GLU A 69 -45.93 11.28 -13.20
N SER A 70 -46.70 11.52 -12.15
CA SER A 70 -46.70 12.79 -11.43
C SER A 70 -45.37 13.19 -10.75
N PHE A 71 -44.50 12.24 -10.40
CA PHE A 71 -43.21 12.52 -9.75
C PHE A 71 -42.04 12.50 -10.74
N SER A 72 -42.08 11.63 -11.76
CA SER A 72 -41.08 11.64 -12.84
C SER A 72 -41.07 12.98 -13.57
N ASP A 73 -42.24 13.52 -13.90
CA ASP A 73 -42.36 14.83 -14.56
C ASP A 73 -41.75 15.96 -13.72
N VAL A 74 -41.90 15.87 -12.39
CA VAL A 74 -41.36 16.86 -11.46
C VAL A 74 -39.85 16.78 -11.38
N VAL A 75 -39.28 15.57 -11.39
CA VAL A 75 -37.83 15.37 -11.46
C VAL A 75 -37.30 15.99 -12.75
N ASP A 76 -37.90 15.68 -13.90
CA ASP A 76 -37.45 16.20 -15.20
C ASP A 76 -37.57 17.73 -15.29
N LEU A 77 -38.69 18.31 -14.82
CA LEU A 77 -38.88 19.77 -14.74
C LEU A 77 -37.88 20.45 -13.80
N THR A 78 -37.62 19.84 -12.64
CA THR A 78 -36.67 20.37 -11.65
C THR A 78 -35.26 20.36 -12.22
N LEU A 79 -34.89 19.30 -12.93
CA LEU A 79 -33.56 19.13 -13.53
C LEU A 79 -33.36 19.95 -14.81
N ALA A 80 -34.42 20.25 -15.56
CA ALA A 80 -34.38 21.20 -16.67
C ALA A 80 -34.12 22.63 -16.19
N ASN A 81 -34.57 22.95 -14.97
CA ASN A 81 -34.46 24.30 -14.38
C ASN A 81 -33.24 24.47 -13.45
N THR A 82 -32.49 23.41 -13.16
CA THR A 82 -31.31 23.52 -12.29
C THR A 82 -30.07 23.99 -13.05
N SER A 83 -29.28 24.85 -12.41
CA SER A 83 -27.99 25.31 -12.93
C SER A 83 -26.83 24.37 -12.60
N SER A 84 -27.01 23.45 -11.66
CA SER A 84 -25.98 22.50 -11.24
C SER A 84 -25.85 21.31 -12.20
N PRO A 85 -24.64 20.76 -12.39
CA PRO A 85 -24.50 19.50 -13.10
C PRO A 85 -25.07 18.36 -12.25
N TRP A 86 -25.82 17.48 -12.91
CA TRP A 86 -26.54 16.39 -12.24
C TRP A 86 -26.37 15.07 -12.98
N SER A 87 -26.53 13.98 -12.24
CA SER A 87 -26.66 12.63 -12.78
C SER A 87 -27.80 11.93 -12.05
N VAL A 88 -28.71 11.31 -12.81
CA VAL A 88 -29.88 10.61 -12.26
C VAL A 88 -29.76 9.14 -12.59
N TYR A 89 -29.91 8.31 -11.57
CA TYR A 89 -29.99 6.87 -11.73
C TYR A 89 -31.14 6.31 -10.92
N TYR A 90 -31.94 5.47 -11.57
CA TYR A 90 -32.80 4.55 -10.85
C TYR A 90 -31.97 3.37 -10.39
N TRP A 91 -32.15 2.95 -9.14
CA TRP A 91 -31.25 1.95 -8.58
C TRP A 91 -31.39 0.55 -9.20
N ASP A 92 -32.53 0.22 -9.83
CA ASP A 92 -32.70 -1.02 -10.61
C ASP A 92 -31.66 -1.13 -11.73
N ALA A 93 -31.46 -0.05 -12.48
CA ALA A 93 -30.51 0.01 -13.58
C ALA A 93 -29.06 -0.21 -13.12
N LEU A 94 -28.73 0.26 -11.91
CA LEU A 94 -27.44 0.04 -11.27
C LEU A 94 -27.28 -1.42 -10.81
N THR A 95 -28.36 -2.06 -10.33
CA THR A 95 -28.33 -3.47 -9.92
C THR A 95 -28.08 -4.42 -11.09
N THR A 96 -28.65 -4.14 -12.26
CA THR A 96 -28.49 -4.97 -13.47
C THR A 96 -27.12 -4.86 -14.11
N ASN A 97 -26.49 -3.67 -14.09
CA ASN A 97 -25.18 -3.45 -14.72
C ASN A 97 -23.99 -3.72 -13.79
N ARG A 98 -24.20 -4.02 -12.50
CA ARG A 98 -23.18 -4.33 -11.47
C ARG A 98 -22.03 -3.31 -11.32
N SER A 99 -22.10 -2.16 -11.97
CA SER A 99 -21.07 -1.12 -11.87
C SER A 99 -21.72 0.22 -11.61
N ILE A 100 -21.58 0.72 -10.38
CA ILE A 100 -21.65 2.15 -10.15
C ILE A 100 -20.40 2.73 -10.86
N PRO A 101 -20.54 3.70 -11.77
CA PRO A 101 -19.37 4.20 -12.49
C PRO A 101 -18.35 4.77 -11.48
N ARG A 102 -17.07 4.41 -11.62
CA ARG A 102 -16.00 4.75 -10.65
C ARG A 102 -15.89 6.25 -10.36
N GLU A 103 -16.34 7.06 -11.30
CA GLU A 103 -16.43 8.51 -11.23
C GLU A 103 -17.35 9.03 -10.11
N PHE A 104 -18.30 8.23 -9.58
CA PHE A 104 -19.35 8.70 -8.66
C PHE A 104 -19.09 8.53 -7.16
N ILE A 105 -17.88 8.14 -6.75
CA ILE A 105 -17.81 7.33 -5.53
C ILE A 105 -16.79 7.73 -4.45
N ARG A 106 -15.76 8.59 -4.69
CA ARG A 106 -14.87 9.05 -3.59
C ARG A 106 -14.77 10.57 -3.49
N GLY A 107 -15.13 11.12 -2.33
CA GLY A 107 -14.79 12.48 -1.91
C GLY A 107 -15.95 13.49 -1.90
N SER A 108 -15.59 14.75 -1.63
CA SER A 108 -16.46 15.93 -1.48
C SER A 108 -17.07 16.47 -2.78
N PHE A 109 -16.91 15.75 -3.88
CA PHE A 109 -17.13 16.27 -5.22
C PHE A 109 -18.59 16.20 -5.68
N MET A 110 -19.43 15.37 -5.06
CA MET A 110 -20.86 15.26 -5.34
C MET A 110 -21.70 15.10 -4.06
N THR A 111 -22.84 15.76 -4.04
CA THR A 111 -23.89 15.55 -3.04
C THR A 111 -24.84 14.45 -3.52
N VAL A 112 -25.04 13.43 -2.70
CA VAL A 112 -25.93 12.30 -3.03
C VAL A 112 -27.30 12.56 -2.42
N VAL A 113 -28.34 12.57 -3.25
CA VAL A 113 -29.73 12.63 -2.79
C VAL A 113 -30.42 11.33 -3.18
N MET A 114 -30.83 10.56 -2.18
CA MET A 114 -31.50 9.29 -2.35
C MET A 114 -32.99 9.45 -2.06
N VAL A 115 -33.83 9.29 -3.09
CA VAL A 115 -35.28 9.43 -2.99
C VAL A 115 -35.93 8.06 -3.02
N PHE A 116 -36.69 7.72 -1.96
CA PHE A 116 -37.28 6.39 -1.84
C PHE A 116 -38.73 6.39 -1.35
N CYS A 117 -39.51 5.45 -1.91
CA CYS A 117 -40.86 5.11 -1.49
C CYS A 117 -40.91 3.76 -0.78
N ASN A 118 -40.07 2.82 -1.19
CA ASN A 118 -39.93 1.50 -0.58
C ASN A 118 -38.65 1.42 0.26
N ASP A 119 -38.51 0.35 1.05
CA ASP A 119 -37.30 0.12 1.84
C ASP A 119 -36.06 -0.08 0.93
N PRO A 120 -35.06 0.81 0.99
CA PRO A 120 -33.88 0.73 0.13
C PRO A 120 -32.84 -0.31 0.60
N SER A 121 -33.06 -1.01 1.72
CA SER A 121 -32.08 -1.91 2.33
C SER A 121 -31.47 -2.94 1.36
N GLN A 122 -32.25 -3.49 0.43
CA GLN A 122 -31.71 -4.43 -0.57
C GLN A 122 -30.67 -3.79 -1.50
N PHE A 123 -30.94 -2.57 -1.96
CA PHE A 123 -30.01 -1.82 -2.80
C PHE A 123 -28.78 -1.37 -1.99
N LEU A 124 -28.98 -0.89 -0.76
CA LEU A 124 -27.87 -0.52 0.12
C LEU A 124 -26.96 -1.72 0.41
N ASN A 125 -27.49 -2.93 0.57
CA ASN A 125 -26.66 -4.15 0.72
C ASN A 125 -25.80 -4.44 -0.52
N GLN A 126 -26.30 -4.15 -1.72
CA GLN A 126 -25.49 -4.26 -2.95
C GLN A 126 -24.46 -3.14 -3.07
N LEU A 127 -24.78 -1.93 -2.59
CA LEU A 127 -23.79 -0.86 -2.48
C LEU A 127 -22.69 -1.21 -1.48
N ALA A 128 -23.00 -1.99 -0.45
CA ALA A 128 -22.04 -2.38 0.58
C ALA A 128 -20.87 -3.22 0.04
N SER A 129 -21.07 -3.95 -1.06
CA SER A 129 -19.99 -4.68 -1.73
C SER A 129 -19.06 -3.76 -2.52
N SER A 130 -19.43 -2.50 -2.76
CA SER A 130 -18.54 -1.53 -3.39
C SER A 130 -17.54 -0.98 -2.38
N LEU A 131 -16.25 -1.21 -2.65
CA LEU A 131 -15.14 -0.65 -1.86
C LEU A 131 -14.99 0.86 -2.02
N VAL A 132 -15.59 1.45 -3.06
CA VAL A 132 -15.35 2.85 -3.40
C VAL A 132 -16.32 3.77 -2.65
N TRP A 133 -17.55 3.32 -2.30
CA TRP A 133 -18.66 4.18 -1.82
C TRP A 133 -18.35 4.92 -0.52
N ASN A 134 -18.14 6.25 -0.63
CA ASN A 134 -17.98 7.17 0.49
C ASN A 134 -18.34 8.64 0.13
N PRO A 135 -19.65 8.98 0.01
CA PRO A 135 -20.05 10.36 -0.25
C PRO A 135 -19.95 11.21 1.02
N GLU A 136 -19.47 12.45 0.89
CA GLU A 136 -19.35 13.40 2.02
C GLU A 136 -20.71 13.75 2.62
N LEU A 137 -21.69 14.06 1.77
CA LEU A 137 -23.07 14.38 2.14
C LEU A 137 -24.06 13.44 1.45
N ILE A 138 -24.88 12.76 2.25
CA ILE A 138 -26.01 11.98 1.79
C ILE A 138 -27.32 12.55 2.37
N VAL A 139 -28.28 12.79 1.48
CA VAL A 139 -29.64 13.20 1.83
C VAL A 139 -30.59 12.05 1.54
N LEU A 140 -31.15 11.48 2.60
CA LEU A 140 -32.19 10.46 2.56
C LEU A 140 -33.54 11.16 2.49
N PHE A 141 -34.21 11.09 1.34
CA PHE A 141 -35.52 11.70 1.12
C PHE A 141 -36.59 10.61 1.01
N SER A 142 -37.31 10.39 2.11
CA SER A 142 -38.40 9.41 2.16
C SER A 142 -39.72 10.07 1.80
N LEU A 143 -40.49 9.45 0.90
CA LEU A 143 -41.84 9.89 0.52
C LEU A 143 -42.93 9.26 1.40
N ARG A 144 -42.59 8.22 2.17
CA ARG A 144 -43.50 7.49 3.07
C ARG A 144 -43.15 7.72 4.54
N ALA A 145 -44.18 7.81 5.39
CA ALA A 145 -44.03 8.02 6.84
C ALA A 145 -43.94 6.71 7.63
N ASP A 146 -44.38 5.61 7.02
CA ASP A 146 -44.58 4.28 7.62
C ASP A 146 -43.38 3.33 7.46
N LEU A 147 -42.29 3.80 6.86
CA LEU A 147 -41.03 3.07 6.78
C LEU A 147 -40.24 3.18 8.08
N ASP A 148 -39.42 2.16 8.38
CA ASP A 148 -38.44 2.24 9.46
C ASP A 148 -37.22 3.08 9.04
N HIS A 149 -37.33 4.40 9.19
CA HIS A 149 -36.24 5.31 8.85
C HIS A 149 -35.02 5.13 9.76
N ASN A 150 -35.16 4.55 10.95
CA ASN A 150 -34.03 4.26 11.81
C ASN A 150 -33.18 3.13 11.22
N ALA A 151 -33.82 2.07 10.69
CA ALA A 151 -33.12 0.98 10.01
C ALA A 151 -32.33 1.47 8.79
N VAL A 152 -32.93 2.35 7.96
CA VAL A 152 -32.26 2.92 6.79
C VAL A 152 -31.09 3.83 7.20
N ALA A 153 -31.28 4.68 8.21
CA ALA A 153 -30.22 5.55 8.73
C ALA A 153 -29.09 4.78 9.44
N ASN A 154 -29.41 3.62 10.02
CA ASN A 154 -28.45 2.72 10.68
C ASN A 154 -27.73 1.78 9.70
N HIS A 155 -28.03 1.86 8.41
CA HIS A 155 -27.39 1.00 7.42
C HIS A 155 -25.91 1.37 7.25
N ASN A 156 -25.03 0.37 7.25
CA ASN A 156 -23.57 0.52 7.20
C ASN A 156 -23.07 1.47 6.08
N VAL A 157 -23.65 1.35 4.89
CA VAL A 157 -23.31 2.16 3.70
C VAL A 157 -23.64 3.65 3.89
N VAL A 158 -24.72 3.95 4.61
CA VAL A 158 -25.15 5.32 4.90
C VAL A 158 -24.26 5.91 5.98
N GLN A 159 -23.89 5.11 6.98
CA GLN A 159 -23.01 5.51 8.09
C GLN A 159 -21.59 5.90 7.68
N ARG A 160 -21.13 5.48 6.49
CA ARG A 160 -19.86 5.94 5.91
C ARG A 160 -19.82 7.44 5.68
N SER A 161 -20.97 8.04 5.36
CA SER A 161 -21.04 9.45 5.04
C SER A 161 -20.83 10.32 6.27
N GLN A 162 -20.03 11.37 6.12
CA GLN A 162 -19.74 12.32 7.18
C GLN A 162 -20.99 13.11 7.59
N TYR A 163 -21.82 13.48 6.60
CA TYR A 163 -23.07 14.20 6.82
C TYR A 163 -24.23 13.40 6.27
N ILE A 164 -25.15 13.05 7.16
CA ILE A 164 -26.34 12.29 6.82
C ILE A 164 -27.54 13.11 7.26
N THR A 165 -28.36 13.50 6.28
CA THR A 165 -29.60 14.22 6.53
C THR A 165 -30.77 13.35 6.11
N LEU A 166 -31.77 13.23 6.97
CA LEU A 166 -33.01 12.52 6.66
C LEU A 166 -34.17 13.52 6.58
N ILE A 167 -34.87 13.50 5.45
CA ILE A 167 -36.11 14.24 5.24
C ILE A 167 -37.23 13.21 5.12
N ARG A 168 -38.22 13.31 5.99
CA ARG A 168 -39.38 12.41 5.98
C ARG A 168 -40.68 13.16 6.22
N PRO A 169 -41.83 12.68 5.70
CA PRO A 169 -43.12 13.24 6.01
C PRO A 169 -43.44 13.09 7.50
N SER A 170 -44.09 14.10 8.07
CA SER A 170 -44.68 14.04 9.41
C SER A 170 -45.78 12.98 9.46
N ALA A 171 -46.08 12.46 10.66
CA ALA A 171 -47.17 11.49 10.88
C ALA A 171 -48.53 12.02 10.41
N SER A 172 -48.74 13.34 10.45
CA SER A 172 -49.94 14.00 9.93
C SER A 172 -49.97 14.15 8.39
N LYS A 173 -48.86 13.81 7.71
CA LYS A 173 -48.63 13.94 6.25
C LYS A 173 -48.90 15.34 5.70
N LYS A 174 -48.80 16.38 6.53
CA LYS A 174 -49.02 17.79 6.15
C LYS A 174 -47.74 18.59 5.92
N SER A 175 -46.63 18.12 6.49
CA SER A 175 -45.33 18.77 6.40
C SER A 175 -44.21 17.73 6.41
N PHE A 176 -43.03 18.12 5.96
CA PHE A 176 -41.83 17.31 6.11
C PHE A 176 -41.05 17.73 7.34
N LEU A 177 -40.33 16.78 7.92
CA LEU A 177 -39.46 16.96 9.05
C LEU A 177 -38.02 16.69 8.60
N LEU A 178 -37.14 17.59 8.99
CA LEU A 178 -35.71 17.48 8.76
C LEU A 178 -35.03 16.87 9.99
N TYR A 179 -34.27 15.81 9.79
CA TYR A 179 -33.48 15.14 10.82
C TYR A 179 -32.00 15.19 10.43
N ASN A 180 -31.15 15.44 11.42
CA ASN A 180 -29.73 15.19 11.32
C ASN A 180 -29.44 13.82 11.93
N VAL A 181 -28.87 12.91 11.16
CA VAL A 181 -28.51 11.58 11.65
C VAL A 181 -27.13 11.68 12.27
N ARG A 182 -27.05 11.42 13.57
CA ARG A 182 -25.76 11.24 14.25
C ARG A 182 -25.49 9.77 14.45
N HIS A 183 -24.31 9.36 14.02
CA HIS A 183 -23.77 8.05 14.28
C HIS A 183 -22.61 8.20 15.26
N SER A 184 -22.64 7.44 16.36
CA SER A 184 -21.55 7.43 17.33
C SER A 184 -20.83 6.10 17.23
N ILE A 185 -19.60 6.14 16.71
CA ILE A 185 -18.77 4.94 16.47
C ILE A 185 -17.87 4.63 17.66
N PHE A 186 -17.52 5.67 18.41
CA PHE A 186 -16.63 5.59 19.56
C PHE A 186 -17.38 5.37 20.88
N ASP A 187 -18.72 5.32 20.85
CA ASP A 187 -19.51 4.94 22.03
C ASP A 187 -19.47 3.42 22.25
N PRO A 188 -19.50 2.96 23.51
CA PRO A 188 -19.46 1.54 23.85
C PRO A 188 -20.63 0.74 23.24
N PRO A 189 -20.46 -0.56 22.95
CA PRO A 189 -21.52 -1.37 22.35
C PRO A 189 -22.71 -1.50 23.27
N GLY A 190 -23.91 -1.32 22.71
CA GLY A 190 -25.18 -1.42 23.43
C GLY A 190 -25.89 -0.09 23.61
N ALA A 191 -25.21 1.05 23.39
CA ALA A 191 -25.88 2.32 23.16
C ALA A 191 -26.42 2.33 21.72
N ASN A 192 -27.72 2.60 21.53
CA ASN A 192 -28.36 2.61 20.20
C ASN A 192 -27.54 3.44 19.19
N LYS A 193 -27.06 2.76 18.14
CA LYS A 193 -25.95 3.21 17.28
C LYS A 193 -26.22 4.45 16.43
N THR A 194 -27.47 4.86 16.25
CA THR A 194 -27.84 6.05 15.46
C THR A 194 -28.92 6.84 16.15
N VAL A 195 -28.67 8.15 16.32
CA VAL A 195 -29.63 9.08 16.92
C VAL A 195 -30.12 10.03 15.83
N LEU A 196 -31.43 9.98 15.56
CA LEU A 196 -32.10 10.95 14.71
C LEU A 196 -32.40 12.21 15.52
N LEU A 197 -31.64 13.29 15.27
CA LEU A 197 -31.89 14.58 15.89
C LEU A 197 -32.84 15.41 15.04
N LEU A 198 -34.05 15.65 15.56
CA LEU A 198 -35.01 16.52 14.90
C LEU A 198 -34.45 17.94 14.82
N VAL A 199 -34.35 18.47 13.60
CA VAL A 199 -33.98 19.86 13.33
C VAL A 199 -35.20 20.76 13.41
N GLY A 200 -36.31 20.34 12.79
CA GLY A 200 -37.51 21.15 12.64
C GLY A 200 -38.34 20.74 11.43
N MET A 201 -39.38 21.53 11.14
CA MET A 201 -40.20 21.37 9.94
C MET A 201 -39.47 21.91 8.71
N TRP A 202 -39.65 21.27 7.55
CA TRP A 202 -39.03 21.69 6.30
C TRP A 202 -39.32 23.15 5.96
N ASP A 203 -38.26 23.93 5.80
CA ASP A 203 -38.27 25.30 5.30
C ASP A 203 -37.02 25.49 4.44
N SER A 204 -37.22 25.62 3.13
CA SER A 204 -36.12 25.74 2.17
C SER A 204 -35.26 26.99 2.42
N GLN A 205 -35.88 28.12 2.79
CA GLN A 205 -35.14 29.37 3.01
C GLN A 205 -34.35 29.33 4.31
N ALA A 206 -34.95 28.85 5.41
CA ALA A 206 -34.25 28.70 6.68
C ALA A 206 -33.09 27.69 6.60
N TYR A 207 -33.22 26.65 5.77
CA TYR A 207 -32.23 25.60 5.63
C TYR A 207 -31.24 25.79 4.48
N LYS A 208 -31.37 26.85 3.67
CA LYS A 208 -30.42 27.17 2.58
C LYS A 208 -28.97 27.21 3.07
N HIS A 209 -28.74 27.83 4.23
CA HIS A 209 -27.41 27.88 4.85
C HIS A 209 -27.04 26.59 5.58
N LYS A 210 -28.02 25.77 5.99
CA LYS A 210 -27.78 24.54 6.74
C LYS A 210 -27.14 23.44 5.89
N PHE A 211 -27.42 23.41 4.59
CA PHE A 211 -26.77 22.52 3.62
C PHE A 211 -25.46 23.09 3.03
N LYS A 212 -25.23 24.41 3.14
CA LYS A 212 -23.93 25.04 2.87
C LYS A 212 -22.95 24.93 4.06
N GLN A 213 -23.46 24.92 5.30
CA GLN A 213 -22.68 24.79 6.54
C GLN A 213 -22.08 23.41 6.89
N PRO A 214 -22.47 22.24 6.32
CA PRO A 214 -21.76 20.98 6.56
C PRO A 214 -20.36 21.02 5.92
N LYS A 215 -20.08 21.92 4.99
CA LYS A 215 -18.73 22.06 4.40
C LYS A 215 -17.71 22.75 5.31
N ARG A 216 -18.11 23.21 6.52
CA ARG A 216 -17.12 23.34 7.59
C ARG A 216 -16.82 21.93 8.05
N ARG A 217 -15.75 21.34 7.47
CA ARG A 217 -15.08 20.12 7.92
C ARG A 217 -15.37 19.92 9.41
N ILE A 218 -15.86 18.75 9.80
CA ILE A 218 -15.70 18.34 11.20
C ILE A 218 -14.19 18.29 11.41
N ASP A 219 -13.61 19.41 11.84
CA ASP A 219 -12.18 19.57 12.08
C ASP A 219 -11.78 18.90 13.41
N SER A 220 -12.74 18.25 14.09
CA SER A 220 -12.57 17.79 15.46
C SER A 220 -13.47 16.62 15.83
N PHE A 221 -12.90 15.69 16.60
CA PHE A 221 -13.53 14.55 17.26
C PHE A 221 -14.27 14.94 18.55
N ARG A 222 -14.39 16.23 18.87
CA ARG A 222 -15.22 16.78 19.96
C ARG A 222 -14.90 16.20 21.35
N LYS A 223 -13.62 16.02 21.66
CA LYS A 223 -13.11 15.52 22.95
C LYS A 223 -13.55 14.10 23.29
N VAL A 224 -13.85 13.28 22.29
CA VAL A 224 -14.05 11.85 22.47
C VAL A 224 -12.75 11.20 22.91
N ASN A 225 -12.86 10.19 23.79
CA ASN A 225 -11.76 9.34 24.16
C ASN A 225 -11.73 8.10 23.24
N ILE A 226 -10.65 7.90 22.51
CA ILE A 226 -10.48 6.81 21.54
C ILE A 226 -9.66 5.69 22.16
N ASP A 227 -10.23 4.50 22.26
CA ASP A 227 -9.51 3.32 22.73
C ASP A 227 -8.75 2.66 21.58
N LEU A 228 -7.43 2.60 21.69
CA LEU A 228 -6.55 2.04 20.67
C LEU A 228 -6.31 0.54 20.89
N ALA A 229 -6.19 -0.17 19.78
CA ALA A 229 -5.57 -1.47 19.70
C ALA A 229 -4.11 -1.25 19.26
N SER A 230 -3.18 -1.58 20.14
CA SER A 230 -1.76 -1.39 19.93
C SER A 230 -0.96 -2.47 20.64
N ILE A 231 0.29 -2.66 20.22
CA ILE A 231 1.29 -3.47 20.92
C ILE A 231 2.55 -2.63 21.06
N CYS A 232 3.02 -2.40 22.29
CA CYS A 232 4.20 -1.57 22.59
C CYS A 232 5.55 -2.25 22.24
N TYR A 233 5.58 -3.07 21.20
CA TYR A 233 6.75 -3.83 20.77
C TYR A 233 6.91 -3.75 19.25
N ASP A 234 7.25 -2.55 18.77
CA ASP A 234 7.26 -2.24 17.34
C ASP A 234 8.14 -1.03 17.04
N PHE A 235 9.44 -1.20 17.29
CA PHE A 235 10.43 -0.15 17.10
C PHE A 235 10.56 0.23 15.61
N PRO A 236 10.62 1.54 15.26
CA PRO A 236 10.68 2.74 16.10
C PRO A 236 9.31 3.41 16.35
N PHE A 237 8.22 2.78 15.89
CA PHE A 237 6.88 3.36 15.92
C PHE A 237 6.29 3.36 17.33
N MET A 238 6.57 2.33 18.11
CA MET A 238 6.29 2.24 19.54
C MET A 238 7.18 1.19 20.20
N TYR A 239 7.73 1.51 21.36
CA TYR A 239 8.62 0.62 22.07
C TYR A 239 8.60 0.91 23.57
N ASP A 240 8.95 -0.09 24.36
CA ASP A 240 9.04 0.02 25.81
C ASP A 240 10.02 1.13 26.24
N GLY A 241 9.48 2.16 26.87
CA GLY A 241 10.20 3.28 27.46
C GLY A 241 10.37 3.14 28.96
N PRO A 242 11.23 3.98 29.58
CA PRO A 242 11.40 3.99 31.02
C PRO A 242 10.07 4.30 31.74
N ASN A 243 9.87 3.73 32.93
CA ASN A 243 8.68 3.93 33.77
C ASN A 243 7.35 3.44 33.14
N ASN A 244 7.35 2.31 32.43
CA ASN A 244 6.16 1.75 31.76
C ASN A 244 5.49 2.75 30.80
N THR A 245 6.30 3.54 30.09
CA THR A 245 5.83 4.44 29.03
C THR A 245 6.01 3.77 27.69
N CYS A 246 5.18 4.13 26.70
CA CYS A 246 5.30 3.64 25.33
C CYS A 246 5.65 4.77 24.35
N PRO A 247 6.90 5.26 24.32
CA PRO A 247 7.33 6.24 23.33
C PRO A 247 7.41 5.64 21.93
N GLY A 248 7.27 6.48 20.91
CA GLY A 248 7.52 6.06 19.53
C GLY A 248 6.98 7.05 18.50
N ALA A 249 7.41 6.88 17.25
CA ALA A 249 7.01 7.78 16.17
C ALA A 249 5.49 7.78 15.92
N ALA A 250 4.81 6.65 16.12
CA ALA A 250 3.35 6.55 15.93
C ALA A 250 2.57 7.30 17.00
N PHE A 251 2.99 7.24 18.27
CA PHE A 251 2.39 8.05 19.35
C PHE A 251 2.70 9.54 19.19
N ASP A 252 3.92 9.91 18.80
CA ASP A 252 4.26 11.30 18.49
C ASP A 252 3.36 11.86 17.35
N MET A 253 3.08 11.06 16.32
CA MET A 253 2.14 11.43 15.25
C MET A 253 0.71 11.55 15.79
N LEU A 254 0.30 10.61 16.64
CA LEU A 254 -1.03 10.60 17.22
C LEU A 254 -1.27 11.79 18.15
N ASP A 255 -0.26 12.22 18.92
CA ASP A 255 -0.33 13.43 19.77
C ASP A 255 -0.58 14.69 18.94
N ILE A 256 0.06 14.80 17.78
CA ILE A 256 -0.17 15.91 16.84
C ILE A 256 -1.60 15.85 16.29
N LEU A 257 -2.07 14.66 15.92
CA LEU A 257 -3.45 14.47 15.46
C LEU A 257 -4.47 14.76 16.56
N ALA A 258 -4.21 14.30 17.79
CA ALA A 258 -5.04 14.50 18.98
C ALA A 258 -5.18 15.99 19.32
N ALA A 259 -4.08 16.73 19.29
CA ALA A 259 -4.09 18.18 19.50
C ALA A 259 -4.80 18.93 18.36
N LYS A 260 -4.63 18.48 17.10
CA LYS A 260 -5.25 19.14 15.94
C LYS A 260 -6.75 18.88 15.85
N LEU A 261 -7.17 17.66 16.16
CA LEU A 261 -8.51 17.15 16.00
C LEU A 261 -9.28 17.10 17.33
N ASP A 262 -8.70 17.58 18.43
CA ASP A 262 -9.32 17.67 19.77
C ASP A 262 -9.97 16.32 20.19
N PHE A 263 -9.16 15.27 20.31
CA PHE A 263 -9.51 14.00 20.95
C PHE A 263 -8.48 13.60 22.00
N THR A 264 -8.87 12.71 22.91
CA THR A 264 -7.94 11.99 23.78
C THR A 264 -7.91 10.53 23.37
N TYR A 265 -6.87 9.80 23.74
CA TYR A 265 -6.80 8.37 23.45
C TYR A 265 -6.27 7.59 24.65
N THR A 266 -6.68 6.33 24.75
CA THR A 266 -6.07 5.35 25.63
C THR A 266 -5.48 4.25 24.79
N TRP A 267 -4.36 3.69 25.22
CA TRP A 267 -3.68 2.60 24.53
C TRP A 267 -3.61 1.36 25.42
N GLN A 268 -3.42 0.22 24.79
CA GLN A 268 -3.15 -1.04 25.47
C GLN A 268 -1.73 -1.49 25.14
N ASP A 269 -1.09 -2.14 26.10
CA ASP A 269 0.29 -2.57 25.97
C ASP A 269 0.44 -3.79 25.05
N GLN A 270 -0.52 -4.70 25.12
CA GLN A 270 -0.62 -5.89 24.27
C GLN A 270 -2.07 -6.10 23.84
N SER A 271 -2.24 -6.79 22.71
CA SER A 271 -3.54 -7.33 22.30
C SER A 271 -4.00 -8.44 23.25
N THR A 272 -5.28 -8.80 23.18
CA THR A 272 -5.88 -9.84 24.03
C THR A 272 -5.16 -11.20 23.96
N ASP A 273 -4.56 -11.53 22.82
CA ASP A 273 -3.78 -12.75 22.57
C ASP A 273 -2.28 -12.49 22.35
N GLY A 274 -1.81 -11.25 22.49
CA GLY A 274 -0.42 -10.84 22.28
C GLY A 274 0.05 -10.84 20.81
N ARG A 275 -0.84 -11.08 19.84
CA ARG A 275 -0.50 -11.16 18.41
C ARG A 275 -0.92 -9.92 17.64
N TRP A 276 -0.26 -9.69 16.50
CA TRP A 276 -0.63 -8.57 15.60
C TRP A 276 -2.00 -8.80 14.95
N GLY A 277 -2.27 -10.04 14.57
CA GLY A 277 -3.56 -10.48 14.06
C GLY A 277 -3.52 -10.91 12.59
N SER A 278 -4.05 -12.11 12.37
CA SER A 278 -4.26 -12.73 11.06
C SER A 278 -5.69 -13.27 10.97
N LYS A 279 -6.15 -13.51 9.74
CA LYS A 279 -7.43 -14.16 9.51
C LYS A 279 -7.22 -15.68 9.56
N GLU A 280 -7.54 -16.29 10.68
CA GLU A 280 -7.39 -17.72 10.92
C GLU A 280 -8.76 -18.38 10.91
N ASN A 281 -8.98 -19.38 10.04
CA ASN A 281 -10.26 -20.09 9.90
C ASN A 281 -11.49 -19.17 9.72
N GLY A 282 -11.30 -18.03 9.04
CA GLY A 282 -12.35 -17.03 8.83
C GLY A 282 -12.60 -16.07 10.01
N THR A 283 -11.89 -16.25 11.13
CA THR A 283 -11.95 -15.37 12.30
C THR A 283 -10.68 -14.52 12.42
N TRP A 284 -10.81 -13.27 12.84
CA TRP A 284 -9.66 -12.40 13.08
C TRP A 284 -9.09 -12.64 14.48
N THR A 285 -7.75 -12.67 14.58
CA THR A 285 -6.98 -12.73 15.84
C THR A 285 -6.27 -11.39 16.10
N GLY A 286 -5.57 -11.24 17.24
CA GLY A 286 -4.73 -10.08 17.51
C GLY A 286 -5.45 -8.74 17.63
N MET A 287 -4.74 -7.67 17.28
CA MET A 287 -5.28 -6.31 17.27
C MET A 287 -6.51 -6.16 16.36
N PHE A 288 -6.60 -6.98 15.30
CA PHE A 288 -7.77 -7.02 14.43
C PHE A 288 -8.99 -7.64 15.10
N ALA A 289 -8.81 -8.65 15.96
CA ALA A 289 -9.86 -9.14 16.85
C ALA A 289 -10.29 -8.06 17.83
N ASP A 290 -9.33 -7.32 18.40
CA ASP A 290 -9.63 -6.26 19.37
C ASP A 290 -10.47 -5.13 18.75
N LEU A 291 -10.18 -4.78 17.50
CA LEU A 291 -10.92 -3.80 16.72
C LEU A 291 -12.36 -4.26 16.41
N LEU A 292 -12.59 -5.55 16.13
CA LEU A 292 -13.92 -6.09 15.79
C LEU A 292 -14.77 -6.44 17.02
N TYR A 293 -14.17 -7.09 18.01
CA TYR A 293 -14.89 -7.78 19.09
C TYR A 293 -14.67 -7.13 20.47
N HIS A 294 -13.54 -6.45 20.70
CA HIS A 294 -13.15 -5.93 22.02
C HIS A 294 -13.19 -4.40 22.13
N ASN A 295 -14.10 -3.79 21.37
CA ASN A 295 -14.45 -2.38 21.49
C ASN A 295 -13.33 -1.37 21.21
N LYS A 296 -12.23 -1.79 20.59
CA LYS A 296 -11.19 -0.85 20.14
C LYS A 296 -11.62 -0.13 18.88
N SER A 297 -11.15 1.09 18.70
CA SER A 297 -11.63 2.00 17.66
C SER A 297 -10.65 2.16 16.50
N ILE A 298 -9.35 2.16 16.80
CA ILE A 298 -8.27 2.34 15.83
C ILE A 298 -7.13 1.39 16.18
N ILE A 299 -6.53 0.74 15.18
CA ILE A 299 -5.26 0.02 15.32
C ILE A 299 -4.12 0.93 14.86
N ILE A 300 -3.09 1.05 15.69
CA ILE A 300 -1.90 1.85 15.41
C ILE A 300 -0.69 1.00 15.73
N ASN A 301 -0.01 0.52 14.69
CA ASN A 301 1.25 -0.21 14.69
C ASN A 301 1.79 -0.18 13.25
N ASN A 302 2.99 -0.72 13.03
CA ASN A 302 3.63 -0.94 11.76
C ASN A 302 2.98 -2.08 10.96
N ILE A 303 1.68 -1.98 10.74
CA ILE A 303 0.91 -3.01 10.07
C ILE A 303 0.78 -2.67 8.59
N GLU A 304 1.34 -3.56 7.78
CA GLU A 304 1.28 -3.45 6.33
C GLU A 304 -0.14 -3.62 5.79
N LEU A 305 -0.40 -2.92 4.69
CA LEU A 305 -1.57 -3.08 3.85
C LEU A 305 -1.60 -4.47 3.19
N THR A 306 -2.69 -5.20 3.38
CA THR A 306 -2.99 -6.46 2.67
C THR A 306 -4.43 -6.48 2.18
N LEU A 307 -4.72 -7.30 1.16
CA LEU A 307 -6.04 -7.39 0.56
C LEU A 307 -7.09 -7.86 1.58
N ASP A 308 -6.81 -8.90 2.36
CA ASP A 308 -7.74 -9.42 3.36
C ASP A 308 -8.09 -8.38 4.42
N ARG A 309 -7.11 -7.58 4.84
CA ARG A 309 -7.33 -6.48 5.80
C ARG A 309 -8.15 -5.36 5.18
N GLN A 310 -7.88 -4.98 3.93
CA GLN A 310 -8.66 -3.98 3.20
C GLN A 310 -10.12 -4.42 2.99
N GLU A 311 -10.36 -5.72 2.81
CA GLU A 311 -11.72 -6.24 2.68
C GLU A 311 -12.48 -6.22 4.01
N ALA A 312 -11.82 -6.39 5.15
CA ALA A 312 -12.49 -6.45 6.45
C ALA A 312 -12.55 -5.10 7.19
N PHE A 313 -11.63 -4.18 6.90
CA PHE A 313 -11.43 -2.95 7.67
C PHE A 313 -11.29 -1.72 6.78
N ASP A 314 -11.59 -0.54 7.35
CA ASP A 314 -11.25 0.72 6.72
C ASP A 314 -9.80 1.08 7.07
N MET A 315 -9.14 1.78 6.17
CA MET A 315 -7.72 2.14 6.31
C MET A 315 -7.50 3.60 5.96
N THR A 316 -6.55 4.22 6.65
CA THR A 316 -6.17 5.61 6.36
C THR A 316 -5.28 5.72 5.13
N TYR A 317 -4.98 6.96 4.73
CA TYR A 317 -3.89 7.26 3.81
C TYR A 317 -2.57 6.61 4.31
N PRO A 318 -1.81 5.93 3.42
CA PRO A 318 -0.53 5.34 3.77
C PRO A 318 0.48 6.41 4.18
N TYR A 319 0.97 6.35 5.42
CA TYR A 319 1.84 7.40 5.95
C TYR A 319 3.33 7.02 5.92
N PHE A 320 3.66 5.74 5.82
CA PHE A 320 5.03 5.24 5.77
C PHE A 320 5.13 4.07 4.80
N SER A 321 6.30 3.85 4.20
CA SER A 321 6.57 2.69 3.35
C SER A 321 7.58 1.80 4.02
N GLU A 322 7.24 0.52 4.12
CA GLU A 322 8.09 -0.49 4.74
C GLU A 322 7.91 -1.82 3.99
N GLY A 323 8.85 -2.74 4.19
CA GLY A 323 8.70 -4.10 3.71
C GLY A 323 9.57 -5.04 4.54
N PHE A 324 9.41 -6.33 4.29
CA PHE A 324 10.19 -7.37 4.93
C PHE A 324 11.59 -7.44 4.34
N SER A 325 12.57 -7.07 5.14
CA SER A 325 13.98 -7.28 4.79
C SER A 325 14.45 -8.63 5.31
N ILE A 326 15.48 -9.21 4.69
CA ILE A 326 16.09 -10.46 5.15
C ILE A 326 17.50 -10.15 5.66
N MET A 327 17.83 -10.57 6.89
CA MET A 327 19.16 -10.42 7.45
C MET A 327 19.90 -11.76 7.46
N LEU A 328 21.14 -11.76 6.95
CA LEU A 328 22.02 -12.94 6.85
C LEU A 328 23.41 -12.66 7.39
N LYS A 329 24.13 -13.72 7.77
CA LYS A 329 25.57 -13.66 8.08
C LYS A 329 26.37 -13.22 6.85
N ILE A 330 27.24 -12.23 7.01
CA ILE A 330 28.29 -11.91 6.04
C ILE A 330 29.16 -13.17 5.89
N PRO A 331 29.32 -13.67 4.65
CA PRO A 331 30.07 -14.90 4.44
C PRO A 331 31.55 -14.65 4.73
N ASP A 332 32.19 -15.63 5.37
CA ASP A 332 33.60 -15.52 5.71
C ASP A 332 34.46 -15.32 4.45
N PRO A 333 35.49 -14.46 4.52
CA PRO A 333 36.36 -14.22 3.38
C PRO A 333 37.02 -15.52 2.92
N LEU A 334 37.38 -15.56 1.64
CA LEU A 334 38.04 -16.73 1.08
C LEU A 334 39.41 -16.94 1.75
N PRO A 335 39.86 -18.21 1.90
CA PRO A 335 41.21 -18.49 2.40
C PRO A 335 42.27 -17.76 1.57
N ARG A 336 43.21 -17.08 2.22
CA ARG A 336 44.21 -16.22 1.57
C ARG A 336 45.01 -16.92 0.47
N TRP A 337 45.32 -18.21 0.64
CA TRP A 337 46.06 -19.00 -0.37
C TRP A 337 45.32 -19.14 -1.70
N ARG A 338 43.97 -19.17 -1.65
CA ARG A 338 43.14 -19.25 -2.86
C ARG A 338 43.20 -17.95 -3.67
N GLY A 339 43.59 -16.85 -3.01
CA GLY A 339 43.83 -15.54 -3.61
C GLY A 339 44.84 -15.55 -4.75
N LEU A 340 45.77 -16.52 -4.81
CA LEU A 340 46.72 -16.67 -5.92
C LEU A 340 46.05 -16.99 -7.26
N LEU A 341 44.85 -17.56 -7.24
CA LEU A 341 44.13 -17.96 -8.45
C LEU A 341 43.12 -16.90 -8.92
N TYR A 342 42.81 -15.89 -8.10
CA TYR A 342 41.83 -14.84 -8.40
C TYR A 342 42.25 -13.74 -9.39
N PRO A 343 43.55 -13.41 -9.59
CA PRO A 343 43.97 -12.35 -10.51
C PRO A 343 43.46 -12.53 -11.94
N PHE A 344 43.17 -13.78 -12.32
CA PHE A 344 42.59 -14.14 -13.61
C PHE A 344 41.36 -15.03 -13.44
N THR A 345 40.38 -14.86 -14.33
CA THR A 345 39.22 -15.77 -14.37
C THR A 345 39.65 -17.16 -14.79
N ARG A 346 38.82 -18.18 -14.48
CA ARG A 346 39.09 -19.56 -14.92
C ARG A 346 39.32 -19.67 -16.43
N GLN A 347 38.58 -18.89 -17.23
CA GLN A 347 38.73 -18.86 -18.69
C GLN A 347 40.10 -18.32 -19.09
N VAL A 348 40.56 -17.23 -18.47
CA VAL A 348 41.87 -16.63 -18.75
C VAL A 348 43.00 -17.59 -18.37
N TRP A 349 42.89 -18.29 -17.23
CA TRP A 349 43.86 -19.34 -16.89
C TRP A 349 43.96 -20.43 -17.95
N VAL A 350 42.81 -20.91 -18.45
CA VAL A 350 42.77 -21.89 -19.54
C VAL A 350 43.42 -21.32 -20.80
N TYR A 351 43.15 -20.06 -21.16
CA TYR A 351 43.76 -19.41 -22.31
C TYR A 351 45.28 -19.26 -22.17
N ILE A 352 45.79 -18.88 -21.00
CA ILE A 352 47.23 -18.77 -20.73
C ILE A 352 47.90 -20.14 -20.89
N VAL A 353 47.33 -21.19 -20.30
CA VAL A 353 47.87 -22.55 -20.42
C VAL A 353 47.83 -23.02 -21.87
N SER A 354 46.70 -22.83 -22.57
CA SER A 354 46.58 -23.24 -23.98
C SER A 354 47.55 -22.47 -24.88
N MET A 355 47.69 -21.16 -24.67
CA MET A 355 48.57 -20.30 -25.45
C MET A 355 50.04 -20.68 -25.20
N ALA A 356 50.42 -20.95 -23.95
CA ALA A 356 51.76 -21.43 -23.62
C ALA A 356 52.08 -22.76 -24.28
N VAL A 357 51.17 -23.74 -24.20
CA VAL A 357 51.35 -25.04 -24.85
C VAL A 357 51.49 -24.89 -26.36
N VAL A 358 50.61 -24.11 -27.00
CA VAL A 358 50.66 -23.88 -28.45
C VAL A 358 51.94 -23.16 -28.86
N ALA A 359 52.33 -22.10 -28.16
CA ALA A 359 53.55 -21.34 -28.46
C ALA A 359 54.82 -22.20 -28.32
N VAL A 360 54.89 -23.02 -27.27
CA VAL A 360 55.99 -23.95 -27.03
C VAL A 360 56.04 -25.03 -28.12
N LEU A 361 54.91 -25.64 -28.48
CA LEU A 361 54.84 -26.66 -29.52
C LEU A 361 55.19 -26.10 -30.90
N LEU A 362 54.65 -24.93 -31.26
CA LEU A 362 54.97 -24.27 -32.53
C LEU A 362 56.44 -23.89 -32.60
N PHE A 363 57.00 -23.31 -31.54
CA PHE A 363 58.40 -22.93 -31.53
C PHE A 363 59.33 -24.14 -31.64
N THR A 364 59.05 -25.22 -30.89
CA THR A 364 59.82 -26.46 -30.96
C THR A 364 59.68 -27.15 -32.32
N PHE A 365 58.50 -27.12 -32.93
CA PHE A 365 58.26 -27.65 -34.28
C PHE A 365 59.04 -26.86 -35.35
N VAL A 366 58.93 -25.53 -35.37
CA VAL A 366 59.65 -24.68 -36.34
C VAL A 366 61.15 -24.82 -36.15
N MET A 367 61.62 -24.92 -34.90
CA MET A 367 63.02 -25.23 -34.59
C MET A 367 63.46 -26.59 -35.13
N SER A 368 62.61 -27.61 -34.98
CA SER A 368 62.87 -28.94 -35.52
C SER A 368 63.02 -28.94 -37.03
N PHE A 369 62.16 -28.18 -37.71
CA PHE A 369 62.16 -28.07 -39.16
C PHE A 369 63.38 -27.29 -39.68
N MET A 370 63.70 -26.15 -39.05
CA MET A 370 64.73 -25.24 -39.56
C MET A 370 66.17 -25.62 -39.15
N GLN A 371 66.36 -26.41 -38.08
CA GLN A 371 67.70 -26.74 -37.54
C GLN A 371 68.06 -28.23 -37.57
N ASN A 372 67.52 -29.00 -38.52
CA ASN A 372 67.89 -30.40 -38.77
C ASN A 372 67.83 -31.32 -37.52
N PHE A 373 66.70 -31.35 -36.82
CA PHE A 373 66.38 -32.37 -35.79
C PHE A 373 67.41 -32.56 -34.64
N LYS A 374 68.01 -31.48 -34.11
CA LYS A 374 68.81 -31.54 -32.85
C LYS A 374 67.91 -31.55 -31.60
N PRO A 375 68.30 -32.17 -30.47
CA PRO A 375 67.38 -32.45 -29.36
C PRO A 375 66.62 -31.21 -28.82
N HIS A 376 65.29 -31.22 -28.99
CA HIS A 376 64.39 -30.07 -28.86
C HIS A 376 63.98 -29.68 -27.43
N HIS A 377 64.44 -30.43 -26.41
CA HIS A 377 64.16 -30.11 -25.00
C HIS A 377 64.73 -28.73 -24.61
N LYS A 378 65.79 -28.27 -25.28
CA LYS A 378 66.39 -26.95 -25.04
C LYS A 378 65.45 -25.79 -25.43
N GLY A 379 64.75 -25.91 -26.55
CA GLY A 379 63.76 -24.90 -26.98
C GLY A 379 62.52 -24.88 -26.08
N PHE A 380 62.07 -26.06 -25.64
CA PHE A 380 61.01 -26.20 -24.63
C PHE A 380 61.40 -25.51 -23.31
N LEU A 381 62.58 -25.82 -22.77
CA LEU A 381 63.06 -25.23 -21.51
C LEU A 381 63.28 -23.72 -21.62
N GLN A 382 63.72 -23.22 -22.76
CA GLN A 382 63.88 -21.79 -23.00
C GLN A 382 62.54 -21.02 -22.98
N MET A 383 61.50 -21.61 -23.59
CA MET A 383 60.15 -21.04 -23.56
C MET A 383 59.51 -21.12 -22.18
N LEU A 384 59.75 -22.20 -21.43
CA LEU A 384 59.26 -22.35 -20.07
C LEU A 384 59.99 -21.41 -19.08
N ALA A 385 61.30 -21.22 -19.25
CA ALA A 385 62.09 -20.31 -18.42
C ALA A 385 61.58 -18.88 -18.53
N SER A 386 61.26 -18.43 -19.74
CA SER A 386 60.73 -17.08 -19.98
C SER A 386 59.35 -16.83 -19.36
N LEU A 387 58.46 -17.83 -19.30
CA LEU A 387 57.21 -17.75 -18.53
C LEU A 387 57.46 -17.52 -17.03
N SER A 388 58.56 -18.05 -16.51
CA SER A 388 58.94 -17.94 -15.10
C SER A 388 59.80 -16.70 -14.82
N ASN A 389 59.94 -15.79 -15.79
CA ASN A 389 60.89 -14.67 -15.76
C ASN A 389 62.35 -15.11 -15.47
N GLN A 390 62.71 -16.32 -15.89
CA GLN A 390 64.08 -16.85 -15.78
C GLN A 390 64.79 -16.80 -17.12
N GLY A 391 66.07 -16.43 -17.07
CA GLY A 391 66.96 -16.50 -18.23
C GLY A 391 67.41 -17.93 -18.50
N TYR A 392 67.58 -18.27 -19.78
CA TYR A 392 68.17 -19.53 -20.21
C TYR A 392 69.43 -19.23 -21.03
N SER A 393 70.56 -19.84 -20.67
CA SER A 393 71.89 -19.47 -21.16
C SER A 393 72.24 -19.90 -22.58
N ASN A 394 71.33 -20.60 -23.28
CA ASN A 394 71.60 -21.02 -24.65
C ASN A 394 71.31 -19.89 -25.64
N GLU A 395 72.31 -19.60 -26.46
CA GLU A 395 72.24 -18.60 -27.50
C GLU A 395 71.39 -19.07 -28.68
N VAL A 396 70.46 -18.20 -29.06
CA VAL A 396 69.52 -18.45 -30.16
C VAL A 396 70.09 -17.83 -31.43
N HIS A 397 70.28 -18.65 -32.46
CA HIS A 397 70.94 -18.24 -33.71
C HIS A 397 69.91 -18.09 -34.84
N GLY A 398 69.66 -16.86 -35.28
CA GLY A 398 68.80 -16.56 -36.44
C GLY A 398 67.83 -15.40 -36.19
N TRP A 399 67.68 -14.52 -37.19
CA TRP A 399 66.87 -13.30 -37.05
C TRP A 399 65.40 -13.58 -36.72
N TRP A 400 64.79 -14.60 -37.35
CA TRP A 400 63.39 -15.00 -37.12
C TRP A 400 63.16 -15.47 -35.68
N MET A 401 64.17 -16.10 -35.08
CA MET A 401 64.09 -16.58 -33.70
C MET A 401 64.13 -15.43 -32.72
N HIS A 402 64.94 -14.40 -32.99
CA HIS A 402 64.98 -13.20 -32.15
C HIS A 402 63.65 -12.46 -32.18
N VAL A 403 63.03 -12.31 -33.35
CA VAL A 403 61.70 -11.70 -33.48
C VAL A 403 60.65 -12.50 -32.70
N TRP A 404 60.65 -13.83 -32.82
CA TRP A 404 59.74 -14.69 -32.07
C TRP A 404 59.96 -14.58 -30.56
N MET A 405 61.21 -14.69 -30.10
CA MET A 405 61.57 -14.61 -28.67
C MET A 405 61.24 -13.23 -28.09
N LEU A 406 61.49 -12.14 -28.81
CA LEU A 406 61.10 -10.79 -28.40
C LEU A 406 59.59 -10.68 -28.22
N THR A 407 58.81 -11.22 -29.17
CA THR A 407 57.34 -11.21 -29.11
C THR A 407 56.86 -12.04 -27.92
N TRP A 408 57.45 -13.22 -27.70
CA TRP A 408 57.13 -14.10 -26.58
C TRP A 408 57.47 -13.46 -25.22
N TRP A 409 58.66 -12.88 -25.09
CA TRP A 409 59.09 -12.18 -23.88
C TRP A 409 58.20 -10.98 -23.57
N PHE A 410 57.84 -10.20 -24.58
CA PHE A 410 56.90 -9.09 -24.39
C PHE A 410 55.55 -9.60 -23.86
N MET A 411 55.03 -10.70 -24.42
CA MET A 411 53.78 -11.30 -23.94
C MET A 411 53.90 -11.84 -22.51
N CYS A 412 54.96 -12.58 -22.18
CA CYS A 412 55.20 -13.07 -20.82
C CYS A 412 55.34 -11.92 -19.83
N TYR A 413 56.04 -10.84 -20.20
CA TYR A 413 56.20 -9.66 -19.37
C TYR A 413 54.86 -8.99 -19.07
N VAL A 414 54.03 -8.78 -20.10
CA VAL A 414 52.68 -8.20 -19.94
C VAL A 414 51.79 -9.07 -19.07
N LEU A 415 51.80 -10.40 -19.25
CA LEU A 415 51.03 -11.33 -18.42
C LEU A 415 51.49 -11.34 -16.96
N CYS A 416 52.80 -11.38 -16.72
CA CYS A 416 53.38 -11.30 -15.38
C CYS A 416 53.03 -9.97 -14.70
N LEU A 417 53.11 -8.85 -15.41
CA LEU A 417 52.75 -7.54 -14.89
C LEU A 417 51.26 -7.45 -14.55
N ALA A 418 50.39 -7.94 -15.44
CA ALA A 418 48.95 -7.98 -15.18
C ALA A 418 48.61 -8.85 -13.96
N TYR A 419 49.26 -10.01 -13.84
CA TYR A 419 49.10 -10.90 -12.69
C TYR A 419 49.54 -10.23 -11.40
N THR A 420 50.73 -9.60 -11.36
CA THR A 420 51.24 -8.96 -10.15
C THR A 420 50.41 -7.74 -9.75
N CYS A 421 50.00 -6.89 -10.69
CA CYS A 421 49.11 -5.76 -10.42
C CYS A 421 47.77 -6.21 -9.84
N ASN A 422 47.13 -7.21 -10.45
CA ASN A 422 45.84 -7.73 -9.99
C ASN A 422 45.98 -8.48 -8.65
N LEU A 423 47.08 -9.20 -8.44
CA LEU A 423 47.35 -9.86 -7.16
C LEU A 423 47.55 -8.83 -6.05
N VAL A 424 48.30 -7.75 -6.29
CA VAL A 424 48.47 -6.66 -5.33
C VAL A 424 47.11 -6.04 -5.00
N ALA A 425 46.28 -5.74 -6.00
CA ALA A 425 44.93 -5.22 -5.76
C ALA A 425 44.03 -6.18 -4.96
N PHE A 426 44.17 -7.49 -5.16
CA PHE A 426 43.42 -8.50 -4.41
C PHE A 426 43.94 -8.67 -2.97
N LEU A 427 45.24 -8.50 -2.74
CA LEU A 427 45.82 -8.59 -1.40
C LEU A 427 45.52 -7.34 -0.56
N THR A 428 45.27 -6.19 -1.17
CA THR A 428 44.85 -4.98 -0.47
C THR A 428 43.37 -4.99 -0.09
N ILE A 429 42.50 -5.60 -0.91
CA ILE A 429 41.06 -5.71 -0.65
C ILE A 429 40.65 -7.19 -0.61
N THR A 430 40.34 -7.69 0.59
CA THR A 430 39.82 -9.06 0.74
C THR A 430 38.48 -9.21 0.02
N VAL A 431 38.44 -9.99 -1.06
CA VAL A 431 37.19 -10.27 -1.76
C VAL A 431 36.31 -11.19 -0.90
N PRO A 432 35.14 -10.71 -0.43
CA PRO A 432 34.21 -11.58 0.28
C PRO A 432 33.68 -12.66 -0.67
N ARG A 433 33.25 -13.80 -0.13
CA ARG A 433 32.50 -14.76 -0.94
C ARG A 433 31.25 -14.08 -1.51
N LYS A 434 30.78 -14.57 -2.66
CA LYS A 434 29.50 -14.11 -3.23
C LYS A 434 28.42 -14.22 -2.16
N ARG A 435 27.78 -13.09 -1.88
CA ARG A 435 26.67 -12.96 -0.95
C ARG A 435 25.37 -13.39 -1.63
N ILE A 436 24.42 -13.86 -0.84
CA ILE A 436 23.05 -14.13 -1.29
C ILE A 436 22.38 -12.77 -1.38
N GLU A 437 22.01 -12.36 -2.58
CA GLU A 437 21.38 -11.04 -2.80
C GLU A 437 19.96 -11.13 -3.35
N THR A 438 19.51 -12.33 -3.76
CA THR A 438 18.17 -12.57 -4.34
C THR A 438 17.43 -13.72 -3.67
N ILE A 439 16.11 -13.72 -3.85
CA ILE A 439 15.21 -14.76 -3.34
C ILE A 439 15.52 -16.14 -3.95
N ASP A 440 15.81 -16.19 -5.25
CA ASP A 440 16.18 -17.45 -5.92
C ASP A 440 17.45 -18.06 -5.31
N GLU A 441 18.48 -17.22 -5.07
CA GLU A 441 19.72 -17.68 -4.43
C GLU A 441 19.49 -18.15 -3.00
N LEU A 442 18.57 -17.51 -2.27
CA LEU A 442 18.18 -17.92 -0.92
C LEU A 442 17.42 -19.25 -0.93
N ALA A 443 16.48 -19.41 -1.86
CA ALA A 443 15.68 -20.62 -2.04
C ALA A 443 16.56 -21.83 -2.42
N ASP A 444 17.60 -21.63 -3.22
CA ASP A 444 18.59 -22.66 -3.56
C ASP A 444 19.64 -22.92 -2.49
N SER A 445 19.75 -22.03 -1.51
CA SER A 445 20.64 -22.22 -0.37
C SER A 445 20.09 -23.22 0.66
N ASN A 446 20.98 -23.72 1.51
CA ASN A 446 20.65 -24.55 2.68
C ASN A 446 20.32 -23.71 3.93
N VAL A 447 20.17 -22.39 3.79
CA VAL A 447 19.86 -21.49 4.90
C VAL A 447 18.36 -21.56 5.19
N ILE A 448 18.01 -21.77 6.46
CA ILE A 448 16.62 -21.82 6.91
C ILE A 448 16.15 -20.39 7.20
N VAL A 449 14.92 -20.07 6.80
CA VAL A 449 14.35 -18.75 7.03
C VAL A 449 13.49 -18.77 8.28
N ALA A 450 13.67 -17.79 9.17
CA ALA A 450 12.94 -17.70 10.43
C ALA A 450 12.37 -16.30 10.69
N MET A 451 11.31 -16.23 11.48
CA MET A 451 10.68 -14.99 11.95
C MET A 451 10.19 -15.17 13.38
N GLU A 452 10.11 -14.07 14.12
CA GLU A 452 9.40 -14.04 15.39
C GLU A 452 7.89 -14.31 15.17
N ASN A 453 7.25 -14.97 16.11
CA ASN A 453 5.86 -15.40 15.98
C ASN A 453 4.87 -14.23 16.17
N TYR A 454 4.72 -13.40 15.13
CA TYR A 454 3.71 -12.34 15.09
C TYR A 454 2.36 -12.79 14.48
N GLY A 455 2.22 -14.09 14.17
CA GLY A 455 1.08 -14.68 13.48
C GLY A 455 1.45 -15.32 12.13
N ASN A 456 0.45 -15.91 11.48
CA ASN A 456 0.68 -16.77 10.30
C ASN A 456 0.71 -16.03 8.96
N TYR A 457 0.51 -14.71 8.93
CA TYR A 457 0.34 -13.97 7.67
C TYR A 457 1.55 -14.05 6.72
N VAL A 458 2.79 -13.89 7.21
CA VAL A 458 4.01 -14.03 6.35
C VAL A 458 4.26 -15.49 5.98
N PRO A 459 4.28 -16.46 6.92
CA PRO A 459 4.49 -17.86 6.57
C PRO A 459 3.45 -18.41 5.59
N GLU A 460 2.18 -18.05 5.75
CA GLU A 460 1.09 -18.46 4.87
C GLU A 460 1.23 -17.81 3.49
N ALA A 461 1.47 -16.51 3.41
CA ALA A 461 1.72 -15.82 2.15
C ALA A 461 2.92 -16.38 1.37
N LEU A 462 3.98 -16.79 2.07
CA LEU A 462 5.14 -17.45 1.44
C LEU A 462 4.78 -18.84 0.89
N ARG A 463 3.99 -19.63 1.63
CA ARG A 463 3.58 -20.98 1.23
C ARG A 463 2.57 -20.97 0.07
N GLU A 464 1.66 -20.01 0.06
CA GLU A 464 0.63 -19.85 -0.97
C GLU A 464 1.11 -19.08 -2.21
N SER A 465 2.32 -18.51 -2.15
CA SER A 465 2.89 -17.75 -3.25
C SER A 465 2.96 -18.57 -4.54
N SER A 466 2.59 -17.94 -5.66
CA SER A 466 2.72 -18.53 -6.99
C SER A 466 4.18 -18.68 -7.44
N ASP A 467 5.11 -17.96 -6.78
CA ASP A 467 6.54 -18.05 -7.05
C ASP A 467 7.14 -19.33 -6.42
N PRO A 468 7.72 -20.24 -7.20
CA PRO A 468 8.33 -21.46 -6.69
C PRO A 468 9.42 -21.23 -5.64
N SER A 469 10.21 -20.15 -5.78
CA SER A 469 11.31 -19.83 -4.86
C SER A 469 10.76 -19.40 -3.50
N LEU A 470 9.70 -18.58 -3.48
CA LEU A 470 9.02 -18.17 -2.26
C LEU A 470 8.30 -19.34 -1.58
N ALA A 471 7.60 -20.19 -2.35
CA ALA A 471 6.96 -21.40 -1.83
C ALA A 471 7.97 -22.36 -1.19
N LYS A 472 9.15 -22.54 -1.80
CA LYS A 472 10.25 -23.35 -1.26
C LYS A 472 10.83 -22.78 0.05
N ILE A 473 10.84 -21.46 0.18
CA ILE A 473 11.22 -20.78 1.44
C ILE A 473 10.12 -20.99 2.50
N GLY A 474 8.86 -20.77 2.15
CA GLY A 474 7.71 -20.96 3.05
C GLY A 474 7.56 -22.39 3.58
N ALA A 475 7.95 -23.40 2.79
CA ALA A 475 7.97 -24.80 3.21
C ALA A 475 9.05 -25.12 4.26
N ARG A 476 10.14 -24.34 4.33
CA ARG A 476 11.26 -24.50 5.28
C ARG A 476 11.32 -23.32 6.27
N PHE A 477 10.15 -22.80 6.63
CA PHE A 477 10.05 -21.60 7.46
C PHE A 477 9.84 -21.97 8.94
N ASP A 478 10.69 -21.44 9.82
CA ASP A 478 10.60 -21.63 11.27
C ASP A 478 10.04 -20.38 11.97
N LEU A 479 9.12 -20.57 12.91
CA LEU A 479 8.63 -19.52 13.80
C LEU A 479 9.23 -19.71 15.20
N TYR A 480 9.62 -18.60 15.83
CA TYR A 480 10.14 -18.59 17.21
C TYR A 480 9.35 -17.60 18.06
N GLU A 481 9.13 -17.94 19.33
CA GLU A 481 8.52 -17.02 20.29
C GLU A 481 9.45 -15.86 20.62
N ALA A 482 8.87 -14.72 21.02
CA ALA A 482 9.61 -13.50 21.37
C ALA A 482 10.76 -13.75 22.37
N SER A 483 10.52 -14.61 23.36
CA SER A 483 11.51 -14.95 24.40
C SER A 483 12.77 -15.66 23.87
N GLU A 484 12.67 -16.38 22.76
CA GLU A 484 13.77 -17.13 22.16
C GLU A 484 14.48 -16.35 21.05
N TRP A 485 13.86 -15.29 20.54
CA TRP A 485 14.27 -14.59 19.32
C TRP A 485 15.68 -14.00 19.40
N ASP A 486 16.05 -13.41 20.54
CA ASP A 486 17.40 -12.91 20.82
C ASP A 486 18.47 -13.99 20.64
N SER A 487 18.18 -15.21 21.08
CA SER A 487 19.10 -16.35 21.01
C SER A 487 19.25 -16.86 19.59
N VAL A 488 18.19 -16.78 18.78
CA VAL A 488 18.20 -17.14 17.36
C VAL A 488 19.11 -16.19 16.58
N ILE A 489 18.97 -14.88 16.82
CA ILE A 489 19.79 -13.87 16.13
C ILE A 489 21.26 -14.03 16.54
N LYS A 490 21.59 -14.04 17.84
CA LYS A 490 22.99 -14.13 18.29
C LYS A 490 23.63 -15.49 18.04
N GLY A 491 22.84 -16.56 17.96
CA GLY A 491 23.34 -17.93 17.92
C GLY A 491 23.26 -18.59 16.55
N LYS A 492 22.10 -18.53 15.88
CA LYS A 492 21.84 -19.23 14.62
C LYS A 492 22.18 -18.36 13.40
N VAL A 493 21.80 -17.09 13.42
CA VAL A 493 22.08 -16.17 12.30
C VAL A 493 23.58 -15.89 12.20
N THR A 494 24.27 -15.60 13.31
CA THR A 494 25.73 -15.37 13.32
C THR A 494 26.55 -16.58 12.87
N LYS A 495 26.02 -17.80 13.03
CA LYS A 495 26.62 -19.05 12.52
C LYS A 495 26.37 -19.25 11.02
N GLY A 496 25.43 -18.51 10.43
CA GLY A 496 25.09 -18.60 9.00
C GLY A 496 24.20 -19.79 8.64
N THR A 497 23.55 -20.42 9.62
CA THR A 497 22.60 -21.52 9.38
C THR A 497 21.18 -21.01 9.12
N TYR A 498 20.86 -19.81 9.62
CA TYR A 498 19.57 -19.18 9.49
C TYR A 498 19.67 -17.78 8.88
N ALA A 499 18.63 -17.40 8.15
CA ALA A 499 18.32 -16.05 7.73
C ALA A 499 17.04 -15.63 8.47
N VAL A 500 16.97 -14.38 8.91
CA VAL A 500 15.77 -13.87 9.60
C VAL A 500 15.03 -12.87 8.74
N ILE A 501 13.70 -12.85 8.85
CA ILE A 501 12.80 -11.93 8.18
C ILE A 501 12.12 -11.06 9.23
N ASN A 502 12.09 -9.74 9.01
CA ASN A 502 11.33 -8.79 9.79
C ASN A 502 11.21 -7.46 9.01
N GLY A 503 10.38 -6.54 9.50
CA GLY A 503 10.30 -5.17 9.00
C GLY A 503 11.68 -4.52 8.96
N GLN A 504 11.95 -3.77 7.90
CA GLN A 504 13.27 -3.18 7.66
C GLN A 504 13.77 -2.31 8.83
N SER A 505 12.89 -1.53 9.44
CA SER A 505 13.22 -0.67 10.57
C SER A 505 13.62 -1.49 11.80
N PHE A 506 12.90 -2.59 12.05
CA PHE A 506 13.14 -3.48 13.18
C PHE A 506 14.43 -4.29 13.02
N HIS A 507 14.74 -4.73 11.79
CA HIS A 507 16.01 -5.36 11.47
C HIS A 507 17.21 -4.44 11.68
N TYR A 508 17.08 -3.16 11.33
CA TYR A 508 18.11 -2.17 11.61
C TYR A 508 18.34 -2.01 13.13
N PHE A 509 17.25 -1.95 13.90
CA PHE A 509 17.31 -1.93 15.35
C PHE A 509 18.08 -3.13 15.92
N TYR A 510 17.71 -4.36 15.59
CA TYR A 510 18.42 -5.54 16.12
C TYR A 510 19.88 -5.61 15.71
N ARG A 511 20.19 -5.25 14.47
CA ARG A 511 21.59 -5.24 13.99
C ARG A 511 22.45 -4.30 14.82
N ASN A 512 21.92 -3.16 15.24
CA ASN A 512 22.62 -2.22 16.10
C ASN A 512 22.59 -2.63 17.57
N TYR A 513 21.43 -3.04 18.08
CA TYR A 513 21.23 -3.47 19.46
C TYR A 513 22.15 -4.63 19.84
N PHE A 514 22.37 -5.58 18.93
CA PHE A 514 23.29 -6.70 19.12
C PHE A 514 24.71 -6.45 18.59
N ASN A 515 25.02 -5.25 18.10
CA ASN A 515 26.31 -4.88 17.52
C ASN A 515 26.79 -5.85 16.42
N LEU A 516 25.87 -6.25 15.53
CA LEU A 516 26.09 -7.20 14.43
C LEU A 516 26.44 -6.51 13.11
N THR A 517 26.80 -5.22 13.14
CA THR A 517 27.11 -4.41 11.96
C THR A 517 28.20 -5.01 11.07
N THR A 518 29.19 -5.68 11.68
CA THR A 518 30.32 -6.32 10.99
C THR A 518 30.10 -7.80 10.67
N GLN A 519 29.05 -8.42 11.21
CA GLN A 519 28.79 -9.87 11.07
C GLN A 519 27.60 -10.18 10.17
N CYS A 520 26.62 -9.30 10.10
CA CYS A 520 25.38 -9.50 9.35
C CYS A 520 25.13 -8.37 8.37
N TYR A 521 24.48 -8.70 7.26
CA TYR A 521 24.04 -7.77 6.23
C TYR A 521 22.58 -8.02 5.86
N PHE A 522 21.94 -7.01 5.27
CA PHE A 522 20.62 -7.14 4.71
C PHE A 522 20.72 -7.56 3.24
N MET A 523 19.93 -8.54 2.85
CA MET A 523 19.77 -8.95 1.46
C MET A 523 19.26 -7.75 0.65
N ARG A 524 19.68 -7.65 -0.62
CA ARG A 524 19.33 -6.51 -1.48
C ARG A 524 17.86 -6.51 -1.88
N GLU A 525 17.33 -7.68 -2.20
CA GLU A 525 15.92 -7.86 -2.53
C GLU A 525 15.06 -7.85 -1.26
N VAL A 526 14.00 -7.05 -1.26
CA VAL A 526 13.05 -6.87 -0.16
C VAL A 526 11.77 -7.62 -0.48
N LEU A 527 11.23 -8.33 0.50
CA LEU A 527 9.97 -9.05 0.40
C LEU A 527 8.80 -8.13 0.70
N TYR A 528 7.73 -8.26 -0.09
CA TYR A 528 6.46 -7.55 0.09
C TYR A 528 6.60 -6.07 0.47
N PRO A 529 7.22 -5.23 -0.38
CA PRO A 529 7.21 -3.78 -0.14
C PRO A 529 5.77 -3.28 -0.10
N SER A 530 5.37 -2.71 1.03
CA SER A 530 4.02 -2.27 1.31
C SER A 530 4.02 -0.89 1.98
N PHE A 531 2.83 -0.48 2.42
CA PHE A 531 2.62 0.77 3.13
C PHE A 531 1.98 0.52 4.48
N VAL A 532 2.39 1.33 5.45
CA VAL A 532 1.86 1.35 6.80
C VAL A 532 0.67 2.30 6.86
N VAL A 533 -0.43 1.81 7.44
CA VAL A 533 -1.72 2.51 7.54
C VAL A 533 -2.28 2.33 8.95
N TYR A 534 -3.16 3.25 9.37
CA TYR A 534 -4.02 2.98 10.54
C TYR A 534 -5.26 2.26 10.08
N TYR A 535 -5.67 1.25 10.85
CA TYR A 535 -6.89 0.50 10.59
C TYR A 535 -8.01 0.97 11.50
N LEU A 536 -9.19 1.12 10.92
CA LEU A 536 -10.43 1.48 11.60
C LEU A 536 -11.48 0.41 11.31
N ARG A 537 -12.51 0.37 12.16
CA ARG A 537 -13.68 -0.46 11.86
C ARG A 537 -14.25 -0.08 10.51
N LYS A 538 -14.72 -1.08 9.78
CA LYS A 538 -15.32 -0.87 8.47
C LYS A 538 -16.51 0.08 8.57
N ASN A 539 -16.59 1.00 7.61
CA ASN A 539 -17.59 2.05 7.51
C ASN A 539 -17.45 3.21 8.51
N THR A 540 -16.22 3.59 8.87
CA THR A 540 -15.97 4.71 9.77
C THR A 540 -15.90 6.04 8.98
N PRO A 541 -16.77 7.03 9.26
CA PRO A 541 -16.83 8.31 8.55
C PRO A 541 -15.63 9.22 8.89
N HIS A 542 -14.89 8.94 9.95
CA HIS A 542 -13.71 9.72 10.36
C HIS A 542 -12.41 9.21 9.72
N THR A 543 -12.46 8.11 8.95
CA THR A 543 -11.31 7.57 8.22
C THR A 543 -10.73 8.62 7.26
N GLU A 544 -11.57 9.35 6.53
CA GLU A 544 -11.13 10.38 5.58
C GLU A 544 -10.49 11.57 6.32
N LEU A 545 -11.09 12.00 7.43
CA LEU A 545 -10.56 13.09 8.25
C LEU A 545 -9.16 12.76 8.79
N LEU A 546 -8.96 11.53 9.29
CA LEU A 546 -7.63 11.07 9.72
C LEU A 546 -6.66 10.97 8.54
N SER A 547 -7.14 10.47 7.40
CA SER A 547 -6.35 10.34 6.18
C SER A 547 -5.83 11.68 5.65
N GLU A 548 -6.69 12.70 5.55
CA GLU A 548 -6.29 14.04 5.11
C GLU A 548 -5.21 14.65 6.04
N ASN A 549 -5.34 14.46 7.35
CA ASN A 549 -4.38 15.02 8.30
C ASN A 549 -3.08 14.21 8.35
N LEU A 550 -3.13 12.88 8.22
CA LEU A 550 -1.94 12.04 8.05
C LEU A 550 -1.21 12.41 6.75
N GLN A 551 -1.92 12.58 5.65
CA GLN A 551 -1.34 13.02 4.39
C GLN A 551 -0.61 14.36 4.55
N ARG A 552 -1.21 15.34 5.25
CA ARG A 552 -0.54 16.61 5.57
C ARG A 552 0.73 16.43 6.41
N LEU A 553 0.75 15.49 7.35
CA LEU A 553 1.97 15.18 8.13
C LEU A 553 3.07 14.62 7.24
N VAL A 554 2.72 13.77 6.26
CA VAL A 554 3.65 13.23 5.26
C VAL A 554 4.18 14.35 4.37
N GLU A 555 3.28 15.15 3.78
CA GLU A 555 3.62 16.26 2.89
C GLU A 555 4.47 17.33 3.57
N ALA A 556 4.24 17.60 4.86
CA ALA A 556 5.05 18.49 5.67
C ALA A 556 6.43 17.90 6.06
N GLY A 557 6.69 16.63 5.76
CA GLY A 557 7.92 15.93 6.15
C GLY A 557 8.03 15.60 7.64
N LEU A 558 6.93 15.74 8.40
CA LEU A 558 6.92 15.48 9.84
C LEU A 558 7.05 14.00 10.15
N VAL A 559 6.43 13.12 9.36
CA VAL A 559 6.54 11.65 9.55
C VAL A 559 8.00 11.21 9.50
N GLY A 560 8.75 11.62 8.48
CA GLY A 560 10.18 11.30 8.37
C GLY A 560 11.02 11.88 9.51
N LYS A 561 10.70 13.10 9.97
CA LYS A 561 11.37 13.73 11.12
C LYS A 561 11.12 12.94 12.42
N LEU A 562 9.89 12.53 12.68
CA LEU A 562 9.50 11.76 13.86
C LEU A 562 10.10 10.35 13.81
N TYR A 563 10.01 9.68 12.66
CA TYR A 563 10.68 8.40 12.45
C TYR A 563 12.18 8.47 12.76
N ASN A 564 12.89 9.45 12.20
CA ASN A 564 14.33 9.64 12.43
C ASN A 564 14.67 10.00 13.89
N LYS A 565 13.82 10.77 14.57
CA LYS A 565 13.96 11.09 16.00
C LYS A 565 14.02 9.82 16.86
N HIS A 566 13.23 8.80 16.52
CA HIS A 566 13.18 7.54 17.27
C HIS A 566 14.22 6.52 16.77
N MET A 567 14.54 6.49 15.48
CA MET A 567 15.58 5.61 14.92
C MET A 567 17.02 5.99 15.30
N MET A 568 17.34 7.29 15.30
CA MET A 568 18.72 7.78 15.26
C MET A 568 19.28 8.27 16.59
N LYS A 569 18.81 7.77 17.74
CA LYS A 569 19.40 8.17 19.04
C LYS A 569 20.89 7.81 19.17
N ASP A 570 21.42 6.86 18.38
CA ASP A 570 22.84 6.43 18.42
C ASP A 570 23.50 6.11 17.05
N ALA A 571 22.91 6.48 15.89
CA ALA A 571 23.46 6.13 14.57
C ALA A 571 24.23 7.28 13.89
N PRO A 572 25.43 7.04 13.30
CA PRO A 572 26.19 8.08 12.61
C PRO A 572 25.45 8.60 11.36
N PRO A 573 25.51 9.92 11.08
CA PRO A 573 24.65 10.62 10.12
C PRO A 573 24.89 10.29 8.62
N ASP A 574 25.90 9.49 8.31
CA ASP A 574 26.51 9.44 6.98
C ASP A 574 25.77 8.53 5.97
N GLN A 575 24.75 7.78 6.38
CA GLN A 575 23.99 6.86 5.51
C GLN A 575 22.50 7.19 5.38
N ALA A 576 22.03 8.29 6.00
CA ALA A 576 20.62 8.66 6.10
C ALA A 576 19.91 8.89 4.74
N SER A 577 20.64 9.25 3.68
CA SER A 577 20.07 9.57 2.37
C SER A 577 19.65 8.34 1.54
N SER A 578 20.18 7.16 1.85
CA SER A 578 19.87 5.91 1.14
C SER A 578 18.66 5.16 1.71
N MET A 579 18.23 5.50 2.93
CA MET A 579 17.18 4.78 3.66
C MET A 579 15.77 5.31 3.38
N LEU A 580 15.63 6.58 2.98
CA LEU A 580 14.33 7.20 2.68
C LEU A 580 13.83 6.93 1.26
N ARG A 581 14.59 6.16 0.47
CA ARG A 581 14.20 5.72 -0.86
C ARG A 581 14.50 4.24 -0.97
N PRO A 582 13.50 3.35 -0.76
CA PRO A 582 13.53 2.15 -1.59
C PRO A 582 13.71 2.66 -3.02
N SER A 583 14.74 2.18 -3.70
CA SER A 583 14.81 2.35 -5.15
C SER A 583 13.64 1.55 -5.71
N ILE A 584 12.46 2.16 -5.69
CA ILE A 584 11.32 1.74 -6.48
C ILE A 584 11.81 1.97 -7.90
N GLY A 585 12.48 0.96 -8.47
CA GLY A 585 12.41 0.76 -9.89
C GLY A 585 10.93 0.67 -10.17
N ILE A 586 10.33 1.76 -10.65
CA ILE A 586 8.96 1.80 -11.11
C ILE A 586 8.92 0.88 -12.34
N LYS A 587 8.88 -0.43 -12.12
CA LYS A 587 8.07 -1.30 -12.95
C LYS A 587 6.68 -1.13 -12.37
N THR A 588 5.92 -0.29 -13.06
CA THR A 588 4.51 -0.03 -12.87
C THR A 588 3.76 -1.35 -12.66
N PHE A 589 3.63 -1.80 -11.41
CA PHE A 589 2.53 -2.68 -11.05
C PHE A 589 1.31 -1.76 -11.02
N VAL A 590 0.71 -1.62 -12.19
CA VAL A 590 -0.68 -1.23 -12.30
C VAL A 590 -1.43 -2.24 -11.45
N LEU A 591 -1.83 -1.83 -10.25
CA LEU A 591 -2.95 -2.41 -9.54
C LEU A 591 -4.10 -2.46 -10.55
N GLN A 592 -4.32 -3.62 -11.17
CA GLN A 592 -5.63 -3.93 -11.73
C GLN A 592 -6.57 -4.12 -10.54
N VAL A 593 -7.03 -2.99 -10.01
CA VAL A 593 -8.26 -2.88 -9.22
C VAL A 593 -9.37 -2.50 -10.16
#